data_AF-A0A7D4AXJ5-F1
#
_entry.id   AF-A0A7D4AXJ5-F1
#
_cell.length_a   1.000
_cell.length_b   1.000
_cell.length_c   1.000
_cell.angle_alpha   90.00
_cell.angle_beta   90.00
_cell.angle_gamma   90.00
#
_symmetry.space_group_name_H-M   'P 1'
#
loop_
_entity.id
_entity.type
_entity.pdbx_description
1 polymer ?
#
loop_
_entity_poly.entity_id
_entity_poly.type
_entity_poly.pdbx_seq_one_letter_code
_entity_poly.pdbx_strand_id
1 'polypeptide(L)'
;MQRYFQEFQRIAEAGTYHELAARPVPKPEYFNWTTEILEGLHVATHPDKPALVLAGDAGRRTITYAELAGQANQLGIGNGAPPRCCPSRPCYSWCRCAPSCGPPT
;
A
#
# COMPACT_ATOMS: atom_id res chain seq x y z
N MET A 1 -11.52 -7.10 5.38
CA MET A 1 -10.43 -7.10 6.39
C MET A 1 -10.14 -5.74 7.02
N GLN A 2 -10.25 -4.63 6.30
CA GLN A 2 -9.92 -3.28 6.80
C GLN A 2 -10.57 -2.90 8.14
N ARG A 3 -11.88 -3.12 8.30
CA ARG A 3 -12.60 -2.83 9.55
C ARG A 3 -12.00 -3.57 10.76
N TYR A 4 -11.65 -4.84 10.58
CA TYR A 4 -10.99 -5.64 11.62
C TYR A 4 -9.62 -5.03 11.97
N PHE A 5 -8.85 -4.59 10.98
CA PHE A 5 -7.54 -3.96 11.19
C PHE A 5 -7.65 -2.61 11.90
N GLN A 6 -8.63 -1.78 11.57
CA GLN A 6 -8.89 -0.51 12.28
C GLN A 6 -9.27 -0.74 13.74
N GLU A 7 -10.06 -1.78 14.00
CA GLU A 7 -10.45 -2.14 15.35
C GLU A 7 -9.28 -2.72 16.16
N PHE A 8 -8.46 -3.56 15.53
CA PHE A 8 -7.20 -4.03 16.09
C PHE A 8 -6.27 -2.85 16.44
N GLN A 9 -6.15 -1.84 15.57
CA GLN A 9 -5.36 -0.64 15.84
C GLN A 9 -5.84 0.09 17.10
N ARG A 10 -7.15 0.27 17.27
CA ARG A 10 -7.71 0.89 18.49
C ARG A 10 -7.39 0.11 19.74
N ILE A 11 -7.51 -1.22 19.70
CA ILE A 11 -7.19 -2.11 20.84
C ILE A 11 -5.70 -2.04 21.17
N ALA A 12 -4.83 -2.02 20.15
CA ALA A 12 -3.39 -1.88 20.32
C ALA A 12 -3.01 -0.52 20.91
N GLU A 13 -3.62 0.57 20.45
CA GLU A 13 -3.42 1.93 20.99
C GLU A 13 -3.92 2.05 22.44
N ALA A 14 -5.02 1.37 22.79
CA ALA A 14 -5.54 1.31 24.15
C ALA A 14 -4.78 0.34 25.08
N GLY A 15 -3.91 -0.52 24.53
CA GLY A 15 -3.20 -1.56 25.27
C GLY A 15 -4.09 -2.70 25.78
N THR A 16 -5.35 -2.81 25.32
CA THR A 16 -6.34 -3.77 25.82
C THR A 16 -6.31 -5.11 25.07
N TYR A 17 -5.12 -5.69 24.86
CA TYR A 17 -4.92 -6.89 24.04
C TYR A 17 -5.74 -8.11 24.45
N HIS A 18 -6.17 -8.20 25.71
CA HIS A 18 -7.05 -9.27 26.18
C HIS A 18 -8.39 -9.32 25.42
N GLU A 19 -8.86 -8.18 24.89
CA GLU A 19 -10.06 -8.12 24.05
C GLU A 19 -9.91 -8.88 22.71
N LEU A 20 -8.68 -9.08 22.24
CA LEU A 20 -8.42 -9.82 20.99
C LEU A 20 -8.75 -11.30 21.14
N ALA A 21 -8.65 -11.87 22.35
CA ALA A 21 -8.95 -13.29 22.58
C ALA A 21 -10.41 -13.65 22.29
N ALA A 22 -11.33 -12.68 22.46
CA ALA A 22 -12.76 -12.87 22.20
C ALA A 22 -13.16 -12.55 20.76
N ARG A 23 -12.22 -12.10 19.91
CA ARG A 23 -12.51 -11.57 18.58
C ARG A 23 -12.06 -12.54 17.49
N PRO A 24 -12.98 -13.12 16.71
CA PRO A 24 -12.60 -13.98 15.60
C PRO A 24 -11.91 -13.16 14.50
N VAL A 25 -10.78 -13.67 14.02
CA VAL A 25 -10.09 -13.08 12.85
C VAL A 25 -10.86 -13.48 11.59
N PRO A 26 -11.38 -12.52 10.81
CA PRO A 26 -12.00 -12.84 9.53
C PRO A 26 -10.94 -13.44 8.60
N LYS A 27 -11.29 -14.55 7.94
CA LYS A 27 -10.44 -15.22 6.94
C LYS A 27 -11.14 -15.15 5.60
N PRO A 28 -10.90 -14.09 4.80
CA PRO A 28 -11.47 -14.01 3.47
C PRO A 28 -10.82 -15.08 2.57
N GLU A 29 -11.54 -15.47 1.52
CA GLU A 29 -11.05 -16.43 0.51
C GLU A 29 -9.81 -15.89 -0.23
N TYR A 30 -9.79 -14.57 -0.45
CA TYR A 30 -8.66 -13.85 -1.02
C TYR A 30 -8.30 -12.68 -0.11
N PHE A 31 -7.01 -12.52 0.15
CA PHE A 31 -6.48 -11.39 0.90
C PHE A 31 -5.21 -10.88 0.24
N ASN A 32 -5.18 -9.60 -0.13
CA ASN A 32 -3.97 -8.93 -0.57
C ASN A 32 -3.62 -7.83 0.42
N TRP A 33 -2.57 -8.08 1.21
CA TRP A 33 -2.14 -7.15 2.25
C TRP A 33 -1.76 -5.76 1.70
N THR A 34 -1.12 -5.71 0.53
CA THR A 34 -0.69 -4.46 -0.10
C THR A 34 -1.89 -3.59 -0.46
N THR A 35 -2.87 -4.13 -1.19
CA THR A 35 -4.01 -3.33 -1.63
C THR A 35 -5.01 -3.07 -0.51
N GLU A 36 -5.23 -4.05 0.37
CA GLU A 36 -6.25 -3.92 1.41
C GLU A 36 -5.78 -3.11 2.62
N ILE A 37 -4.54 -3.30 3.08
CA ILE A 37 -4.05 -2.71 4.33
C ILE A 37 -3.06 -1.58 4.07
N LEU A 38 -2.02 -1.78 3.27
CA LEU A 38 -1.04 -0.73 3.00
C LEU A 38 -1.69 0.44 2.24
N GLU A 39 -2.24 0.17 1.06
CA GLU A 39 -2.86 1.19 0.21
C GLU A 39 -4.23 1.62 0.75
N GLY A 40 -5.11 0.64 0.98
CA GLY A 40 -6.50 0.88 1.33
C GLY A 40 -6.74 1.46 2.72
N LEU A 41 -5.75 1.43 3.62
CA LEU A 41 -5.87 1.99 4.96
C LEU A 41 -4.76 2.99 5.26
N HIS A 42 -3.49 2.60 5.17
CA HIS A 42 -2.39 3.47 5.62
C HIS A 42 -2.10 4.62 4.66
N VAL A 43 -1.95 4.36 3.36
CA VAL A 43 -1.73 5.42 2.35
C VAL A 43 -2.96 6.31 2.24
N ALA A 44 -4.16 5.72 2.23
CA ALA A 44 -5.41 6.48 2.11
C ALA A 44 -5.66 7.44 3.30
N THR A 45 -5.26 7.07 4.51
CA THR A 45 -5.58 7.85 5.72
C THR A 45 -4.41 8.70 6.20
N HIS A 46 -3.17 8.20 6.08
CA HIS A 46 -1.97 8.81 6.67
C HIS A 46 -0.76 8.66 5.75
N PRO A 47 -0.77 9.25 4.54
CA PRO A 47 0.29 9.05 3.54
C PRO A 47 1.67 9.47 4.04
N ASP A 48 1.74 10.53 4.85
CA ASP A 48 2.99 11.10 5.37
C ASP A 48 3.48 10.46 6.66
N LYS A 49 2.71 9.53 7.25
CA LYS A 49 3.11 8.85 8.48
C LYS A 49 4.31 7.94 8.18
N PRO A 50 5.36 7.94 9.03
CA PRO A 50 6.48 7.02 8.91
C PRO A 50 6.01 5.57 8.88
N ALA A 51 6.41 4.83 7.84
CA ALA A 51 6.10 3.42 7.66
C ALA A 51 7.30 2.54 7.98
N LEU A 52 8.49 2.97 7.58
CA LEU A 52 9.73 2.24 7.76
C LEU A 52 10.85 3.21 8.13
N VAL A 53 11.60 2.88 9.17
CA VAL A 53 12.83 3.60 9.53
C VAL A 53 13.99 2.64 9.31
N LEU A 54 14.83 2.96 8.33
CA LEU A 54 16.08 2.27 8.07
C LEU A 54 17.19 2.98 8.85
N ALA A 55 17.87 2.27 9.74
CA ALA A 55 19.03 2.78 10.46
C ALA A 55 20.22 1.83 10.24
N GLY A 56 21.34 2.38 9.82
CA GLY A 56 22.59 1.65 9.63
C GLY A 56 23.79 2.60 9.60
N ASP A 57 24.94 2.09 9.17
CA ASP A 57 26.21 2.85 9.16
C ASP A 57 26.16 4.11 8.28
N ALA A 58 25.33 4.08 7.24
CA ALA A 58 25.07 5.21 6.35
C ALA A 58 24.09 6.26 6.93
N GLY A 59 23.64 6.07 8.17
CA GLY A 59 22.72 6.95 8.87
C GLY A 59 21.29 6.42 8.96
N ARG A 60 20.37 7.31 9.32
CA ARG A 60 18.95 7.01 9.55
C ARG A 60 18.09 7.63 8.46
N ARG A 61 17.34 6.80 7.74
CA ARG A 61 16.36 7.20 6.73
C ARG A 61 14.97 6.80 7.17
N THR A 62 14.04 7.73 7.11
CA THR A 62 12.61 7.45 7.30
C THR A 62 11.94 7.40 5.94
N ILE A 63 11.08 6.41 5.74
CA ILE A 63 10.26 6.21 4.55
C ILE A 63 8.80 6.26 5.00
N THR A 64 8.00 7.14 4.38
CA THR A 64 6.56 7.28 4.66
C THR A 64 5.73 6.19 3.98
N TYR A 65 4.45 6.06 4.33
CA TYR A 65 3.57 5.10 3.66
C TYR A 65 3.42 5.39 2.16
N ALA A 66 3.32 6.66 1.76
CA ALA A 66 3.24 7.06 0.36
C ALA A 66 4.52 6.70 -0.40
N GLU A 67 5.69 6.98 0.18
CA GLU A 67 6.98 6.63 -0.43
C GLU A 67 7.15 5.10 -0.54
N LEU A 68 6.76 4.37 0.50
CA LEU A 68 6.83 2.92 0.51
C LEU A 68 5.94 2.30 -0.57
N ALA A 69 4.70 2.77 -0.73
CA ALA A 69 3.80 2.29 -1.78
C ALA A 69 4.34 2.61 -3.19
N GLY A 70 4.92 3.80 -3.39
CA GLY A 70 5.55 4.20 -4.65
C GLY A 70 6.81 3.39 -5.00
N GLN A 71 7.54 2.90 -3.99
CA GLN A 71 8.74 2.07 -4.17
C GLN A 71 8.45 0.58 -4.23
N ALA A 72 7.41 0.08 -3.56
CA ALA A 72 7.03 -1.33 -3.56
C ALA A 72 6.71 -1.84 -4.97
N ASN A 73 6.16 -0.97 -5.82
CA ASN A 73 5.91 -1.25 -7.24
C ASN A 73 7.19 -1.34 -8.11
N GLN A 74 8.36 -0.99 -7.56
CA GLN A 74 9.65 -0.99 -8.29
C GLN A 74 10.43 -2.30 -8.13
N LEU A 75 9.98 -3.22 -7.27
CA LEU A 75 10.61 -4.52 -7.03
C LEU A 75 9.94 -5.69 -7.76
N GLY A 76 8.93 -5.42 -8.60
CA GLY A 76 8.59 -6.36 -9.67
C GLY A 76 9.79 -6.44 -10.60
N ILE A 77 10.45 -7.59 -10.65
CA ILE A 77 11.70 -7.83 -11.39
C ILE A 77 11.63 -7.15 -12.78
N GLY A 78 12.30 -6.00 -12.92
CA GLY A 78 12.23 -5.17 -14.13
C GLY A 78 12.46 -3.68 -13.89
N ASN A 79 13.69 -3.32 -13.50
CA ASN A 79 14.32 -1.99 -13.56
C ASN A 79 13.46 -0.77 -13.98
N GLY A 80 13.21 0.14 -13.02
CA GLY A 80 13.31 1.60 -13.18
C GLY A 80 12.38 2.31 -14.17
N ALA A 81 11.27 2.86 -13.66
CA ALA A 81 10.65 4.16 -14.00
C ALA A 81 9.14 4.13 -13.69
N PRO A 82 8.50 5.25 -13.30
CA PRO A 82 7.04 5.35 -13.38
C PRO A 82 6.60 5.13 -14.84
N PRO A 83 5.47 4.44 -15.09
CA PRO A 83 5.02 4.18 -16.45
C PRO A 83 4.68 5.52 -17.12
N ARG A 84 5.61 6.05 -17.90
CA ARG A 84 5.28 6.97 -18.99
C ARG A 84 4.53 6.12 -20.02
N CYS A 85 3.32 6.52 -20.39
CA CYS A 85 2.54 5.89 -21.44
C CYS A 85 3.39 5.81 -22.72
N CYS A 86 3.87 4.62 -23.07
CA CYS A 86 4.58 4.36 -24.32
C CYS A 86 3.55 4.30 -25.46
N PRO A 87 3.67 5.12 -26.51
CA PRO A 87 2.67 5.19 -27.60
C PRO A 87 2.76 4.04 -28.62
N SER A 88 3.56 2.99 -28.39
CA SER A 88 3.90 2.02 -29.45
C SER A 88 3.90 0.54 -29.06
N ARG A 89 3.30 0.14 -27.92
CA ARG A 89 3.10 -1.29 -27.58
C ARG A 89 1.73 -1.56 -26.95
N PRO A 90 1.16 -2.76 -27.14
CA PRO A 90 -0.24 -3.04 -26.78
C PRO A 90 -0.43 -3.01 -25.27
N CYS A 91 -1.48 -2.32 -24.83
CA CYS A 91 -1.87 -2.21 -23.43
C CYS A 91 -2.29 -3.57 -22.89
N TYR A 92 -1.57 -4.09 -21.89
CA TYR A 92 -2.06 -5.23 -21.10
C TYR A 92 -3.15 -4.77 -20.13
N SER A 93 -4.14 -5.63 -19.89
CA SER A 93 -5.40 -5.38 -19.19
C SER A 93 -5.30 -4.91 -17.73
N TRP A 94 -4.09 -4.81 -17.17
CA TRP A 94 -3.84 -4.41 -15.78
C TRP A 94 -3.44 -2.93 -15.62
N CYS A 95 -3.15 -2.22 -16.72
CA CYS A 95 -2.95 -0.77 -16.69
C CYS A 95 -4.30 -0.05 -16.80
N ARG A 96 -4.83 0.44 -15.67
CA ARG A 96 -5.99 1.34 -15.67
C ARG A 96 -5.52 2.72 -16.15
N CYS A 97 -5.76 3.04 -17.43
CA CYS A 97 -5.44 4.37 -17.99
C CYS A 97 -6.26 5.46 -17.27
N ALA A 98 -5.59 6.56 -16.91
CA ALA A 98 -6.26 7.76 -16.42
C ALA A 98 -7.21 8.34 -17.49
N PRO A 99 -8.35 8.96 -17.11
CA PRO A 99 -9.40 9.41 -18.03
C PRO A 99 -9.04 10.61 -18.93
N SER A 100 -7.75 11.01 -19.00
CA SER A 100 -7.31 12.20 -19.73
C SER A 100 -6.92 11.96 -21.19
N CYS A 101 -7.08 10.76 -21.74
CA CYS A 101 -6.81 10.50 -23.15
C CYS A 101 -8.09 10.74 -23.97
N GLY A 102 -8.26 11.95 -24.49
CA GLY A 102 -9.27 12.26 -25.51
C GLY A 102 -8.99 11.49 -26.82
N PRO A 103 -10.01 11.26 -27.67
CA PRO A 103 -9.85 10.49 -28.90
C PRO A 103 -8.98 11.24 -29.92
N PRO A 104 -8.12 10.54 -30.68
CA PRO A 104 -7.36 11.16 -31.75
C PRO A 104 -8.28 11.50 -32.93
N THR A 105 -8.16 12.73 -33.43
CA THR A 105 -8.69 13.22 -34.72
C THR A 105 -7.97 12.60 -35.91
#